data_AF-A0A1H3I531-F1
#
_entry.id   AF-A0A1H3I531-F1
#
_cell.length_a   1.000
_cell.length_b   1.000
_cell.length_c   1.000
_cell.angle_alpha   90.00
_cell.angle_beta   90.00
_cell.angle_gamma   90.00
#
_symmetry.space_group_name_H-M   'P 1'
#
loop_
_entity.id
_entity.type
_entity.pdbx_description
1 polymer ?
#
loop_
_entity_poly.entity_id
_entity_poly.type
_entity_poly.pdbx_seq_one_letter_code
_entity_poly.pdbx_strand_id
1 'polypeptide(L)'
;MKRLVLCSVLLVSLVGCSSEKSAQPQPQKPPQAQVEASTIPKAEKLPDKQLIEKIKAEIGGRPFVDNVKIENNTLTITYKEDKKDLKLYNEYWGTGDAITKNLMSNPPRYLRVSDSFNKVHIEVPFQGKKYTVTITRTEVEHYFGVKLSEVTENNAWISKIIDPFVYNKEKRAEYAKQFIKITP
;
A
#
# COMPACT_ATOMS: atom_id res chain seq x y z
N MET A 1 -13.24 -41.27 -51.92
CA MET A 1 -14.70 -41.56 -51.81
C MET A 1 -15.25 -40.49 -50.85
N LYS A 2 -16.17 -39.58 -51.23
CA LYS A 2 -17.65 -39.75 -51.45
C LYS A 2 -18.30 -40.53 -50.28
N ARG A 3 -19.32 -40.07 -49.54
CA ARG A 3 -20.28 -38.92 -49.60
C ARG A 3 -20.24 -38.14 -48.24
N LEU A 4 -20.74 -36.93 -47.98
CA LEU A 4 -21.63 -35.95 -48.65
C LEU A 4 -23.17 -36.15 -48.52
N VAL A 5 -23.79 -35.66 -47.43
CA VAL A 5 -25.23 -35.28 -47.28
C VAL A 5 -25.36 -34.18 -46.18
N LEU A 6 -26.44 -33.39 -46.01
CA LEU A 6 -26.94 -32.24 -46.81
C LEU A 6 -28.12 -31.53 -46.05
N CYS A 7 -28.15 -30.17 -46.02
CA CYS A 7 -29.33 -29.31 -45.65
C CYS A 7 -29.98 -29.52 -44.24
N SER A 8 -30.90 -28.69 -43.71
CA SER A 8 -31.62 -27.46 -44.12
C SER A 8 -31.60 -26.46 -42.94
N VAL A 9 -31.70 -25.11 -43.00
CA VAL A 9 -32.39 -24.11 -43.88
C VAL A 9 -33.90 -23.96 -43.62
N LEU A 10 -34.26 -22.86 -42.91
CA LEU A 10 -35.58 -22.20 -42.70
C LEU A 10 -35.31 -21.04 -41.71
N LEU A 11 -35.41 -19.71 -41.95
CA LEU A 11 -35.85 -18.82 -43.04
C LEU A 11 -37.35 -18.44 -43.12
N VAL A 12 -37.61 -17.11 -43.16
CA VAL A 12 -38.87 -16.34 -43.42
C VAL A 12 -40.05 -16.56 -42.43
N SER A 13 -40.98 -15.64 -42.09
CA SER A 13 -41.37 -14.26 -42.51
C SER A 13 -41.88 -13.45 -41.27
N LEU A 14 -41.81 -12.11 -41.14
CA LEU A 14 -42.69 -11.03 -41.69
C LEU A 14 -44.21 -11.34 -41.58
N VAL A 15 -45.16 -10.46 -41.24
CA VAL A 15 -45.29 -9.00 -40.93
C VAL A 15 -46.70 -8.79 -40.29
N GLY A 16 -47.14 -7.69 -39.64
CA GLY A 16 -46.60 -6.36 -39.28
C GLY A 16 -47.77 -5.34 -39.07
N CYS A 17 -47.45 -4.06 -38.82
CA CYS A 17 -48.37 -2.87 -38.84
C CYS A 17 -49.49 -2.80 -37.75
N SER A 18 -50.03 -1.64 -37.34
CA SER A 18 -49.80 -0.21 -37.63
C SER A 18 -50.42 0.67 -36.51
N SER A 19 -50.24 1.99 -36.38
CA SER A 19 -49.43 2.96 -37.15
C SER A 19 -49.03 4.20 -36.32
N GLU A 20 -47.98 4.89 -36.76
CA GLU A 20 -47.77 6.35 -36.85
C GLU A 20 -48.35 7.34 -35.79
N LYS A 21 -47.45 8.17 -35.26
CA LYS A 21 -47.33 9.57 -35.72
C LYS A 21 -45.90 10.10 -35.55
N SER A 22 -45.43 10.93 -36.48
CA SER A 22 -44.05 11.44 -36.53
C SER A 22 -43.94 12.92 -36.11
N ALA A 23 -42.89 13.28 -35.36
CA ALA A 23 -42.43 14.65 -35.15
C ALA A 23 -40.96 14.69 -34.64
N GLN A 24 -40.13 15.50 -35.28
CA GLN A 24 -38.74 15.84 -34.92
C GLN A 24 -38.35 17.15 -35.63
N PRO A 25 -37.28 17.87 -35.23
CA PRO A 25 -36.81 18.18 -33.88
C PRO A 25 -36.61 19.71 -33.67
N GLN A 26 -36.44 20.19 -32.43
CA GLN A 26 -35.56 21.34 -32.14
C GLN A 26 -35.14 21.35 -30.65
N PRO A 27 -34.05 22.04 -30.27
CA PRO A 27 -33.29 21.71 -29.06
C PRO A 27 -33.87 22.31 -27.77
N GLN A 28 -34.26 21.46 -26.82
CA GLN A 28 -34.41 21.85 -25.44
C GLN A 28 -33.03 21.87 -24.76
N LYS A 29 -32.61 23.07 -24.33
CA LYS A 29 -31.43 23.30 -23.49
C LYS A 29 -31.57 22.44 -22.22
N PRO A 30 -30.62 21.54 -21.89
CA PRO A 30 -30.73 20.70 -20.70
C PRO A 30 -30.90 21.56 -19.45
N PRO A 31 -31.86 21.24 -18.56
CA PRO A 31 -31.87 21.81 -17.22
C PRO A 31 -30.51 21.55 -16.57
N GLN A 32 -29.90 22.60 -16.01
CA GLN A 32 -28.73 22.43 -15.16
C GLN A 32 -29.18 21.75 -13.87
N ALA A 33 -29.18 20.42 -13.88
CA ALA A 33 -29.13 19.63 -12.65
C ALA A 33 -27.98 20.19 -11.83
N GLN A 34 -28.30 20.73 -10.66
CA GLN A 34 -27.28 21.24 -9.75
C GLN A 34 -26.37 20.06 -9.43
N VAL A 35 -25.08 20.21 -9.70
CA VAL A 35 -24.09 19.24 -9.25
C VAL A 35 -23.98 19.43 -7.74
N GLU A 36 -24.86 18.75 -6.99
CA GLU A 36 -24.68 18.59 -5.56
C GLU A 36 -23.29 18.01 -5.36
N ALA A 37 -22.41 18.83 -4.81
CA ALA A 37 -21.05 18.44 -4.48
C ALA A 37 -21.15 17.39 -3.39
N SER A 38 -21.27 16.13 -3.81
CA SER A 38 -21.40 14.97 -2.94
C SER A 38 -20.17 14.92 -2.06
N THR A 39 -20.30 15.46 -0.85
CA THR A 39 -19.27 15.45 0.16
C THR A 39 -19.05 14.00 0.56
N ILE A 40 -18.12 13.33 -0.13
CA ILE A 40 -17.55 12.06 0.30
C ILE A 40 -17.29 12.20 1.80
N PRO A 41 -17.94 11.40 2.66
CA PRO A 41 -17.76 11.53 4.10
C PRO A 41 -16.27 11.47 4.41
N LYS A 42 -15.73 12.58 4.89
CA LYS A 42 -14.30 12.73 5.18
C LYS A 42 -13.97 11.76 6.30
N ALA A 43 -13.51 10.56 5.93
CA ALA A 43 -13.28 9.44 6.83
C ALA A 43 -12.54 9.94 8.08
N GLU A 44 -13.18 9.77 9.24
CA GLU A 44 -12.73 10.41 10.46
C GLU A 44 -11.33 9.91 10.80
N LYS A 45 -10.34 10.83 10.77
CA LYS A 45 -8.94 10.46 10.98
C LYS A 45 -8.80 9.98 12.42
N LEU A 46 -8.55 8.67 12.57
CA LEU A 46 -8.25 8.03 13.85
C LEU A 46 -7.25 8.89 14.64
N PRO A 47 -7.54 9.25 15.91
CA PRO A 47 -6.63 10.04 16.72
C PRO A 47 -5.24 9.40 16.82
N ASP A 48 -4.18 10.21 16.83
CA ASP A 48 -2.78 9.74 16.82
C ASP A 48 -2.49 8.69 17.90
N LYS A 49 -3.11 8.80 19.09
CA LYS A 49 -3.02 7.79 20.15
C LYS A 49 -3.51 6.40 19.68
N GLN A 50 -4.64 6.34 18.97
CA GLN A 50 -5.18 5.08 18.44
C GLN A 50 -4.32 4.54 17.30
N LEU A 51 -3.78 5.41 16.45
CA LEU A 51 -2.83 5.02 15.41
C LEU A 51 -1.53 4.45 15.99
N ILE A 52 -0.98 5.07 17.03
CA ILE A 52 0.22 4.60 17.75
C ILE A 52 -0.02 3.21 18.36
N GLU A 53 -1.17 2.94 18.99
CA GLU A 53 -1.45 1.59 19.51
C GLU A 53 -1.65 0.55 18.40
N LYS A 54 -2.28 0.90 17.26
CA LYS A 54 -2.31 0.02 16.07
C LYS A 54 -0.90 -0.28 15.54
N ILE A 55 -0.04 0.73 15.45
CA ILE A 55 1.35 0.59 14.99
C ILE A 55 2.15 -0.30 15.96
N LYS A 56 2.05 -0.07 17.27
CA LYS A 56 2.65 -0.95 18.30
C LYS A 56 2.14 -2.39 18.20
N ALA A 57 0.87 -2.59 17.81
CA ALA A 57 0.28 -3.90 17.58
C ALA A 57 0.79 -4.60 16.29
N GLU A 58 1.52 -3.91 15.40
CA GLU A 58 2.15 -4.47 14.18
C GLU A 58 3.68 -4.39 14.13
N ILE A 59 4.34 -3.60 15.00
CA ILE A 59 5.80 -3.46 15.06
C ILE A 59 6.50 -4.81 15.33
N GLY A 60 7.60 -5.07 14.63
CA GLY A 60 8.58 -6.15 14.93
C GLY A 60 9.65 -5.67 15.91
N GLY A 61 10.29 -6.56 16.67
CA GLY A 61 11.35 -6.16 17.62
C GLY A 61 10.85 -5.36 18.83
N ARG A 62 9.59 -5.58 19.26
CA ARG A 62 8.91 -4.80 20.32
C ARG A 62 9.67 -4.62 21.63
N PRO A 63 10.41 -5.60 22.18
CA PRO A 63 11.19 -5.41 23.41
C PRO A 63 12.22 -4.28 23.29
N PHE A 64 12.65 -3.99 22.06
CA PHE A 64 13.70 -3.04 21.74
C PHE A 64 13.17 -1.68 21.28
N VAL A 65 11.84 -1.48 21.24
CA VAL A 65 11.26 -0.18 20.87
C VAL A 65 11.50 0.82 22.01
N ASP A 66 12.00 1.99 21.66
CA ASP A 66 12.21 3.08 22.60
C ASP A 66 11.11 4.14 22.49
N ASN A 67 10.81 4.59 21.27
CA ASN A 67 9.79 5.60 21.02
C ASN A 67 8.95 5.28 19.77
N VAL A 68 7.67 5.67 19.81
CA VAL A 68 6.74 5.69 18.67
C VAL A 68 5.95 6.99 18.75
N LYS A 69 6.22 7.94 17.86
CA LYS A 69 5.59 9.27 17.87
C LYS A 69 5.10 9.71 16.49
N ILE A 70 4.05 10.52 16.48
CA ILE A 70 3.48 11.15 15.27
C ILE A 70 3.64 12.66 15.42
N GLU A 71 4.33 13.29 14.48
CA GLU A 71 4.56 14.73 14.42
C GLU A 71 4.55 15.18 12.96
N ASN A 72 3.84 16.26 12.60
CA ASN A 72 3.86 16.83 11.25
C ASN A 72 3.67 15.78 10.12
N ASN A 73 2.63 14.94 10.26
CA ASN A 73 2.30 13.83 9.35
C ASN A 73 3.43 12.80 9.13
N THR A 74 4.41 12.78 10.03
CA THR A 74 5.56 11.89 10.07
C THR A 74 5.43 10.94 11.25
N LEU A 75 5.43 9.64 10.98
CA LEU A 75 5.63 8.62 12.01
C LEU A 75 7.13 8.42 12.24
N THR A 76 7.56 8.51 13.49
CA THR A 76 8.94 8.20 13.91
C THR A 76 8.93 7.02 14.87
N ILE A 77 9.73 6.00 14.58
CA ILE A 77 9.99 4.85 15.46
C ILE A 77 11.49 4.78 15.74
N THR A 78 11.88 4.84 17.01
CA THR A 78 13.26 4.58 17.43
C THR A 78 13.32 3.25 18.19
N TYR A 79 14.34 2.46 17.88
CA TYR A 79 14.74 1.31 18.68
C TYR A 79 15.94 1.66 19.55
N LYS A 80 16.16 0.90 20.62
CA LYS A 80 17.34 0.95 21.49
C LYS A 80 17.99 -0.43 21.55
N GLU A 81 19.30 -0.44 21.73
CA GLU A 81 20.05 -1.61 22.17
C GLU A 81 19.60 -1.99 23.59
N ASP A 82 19.10 -3.21 23.78
CA ASP A 82 18.77 -3.68 25.13
C ASP A 82 20.04 -4.15 25.84
N LYS A 83 20.54 -3.30 26.75
CA LYS A 83 21.74 -3.58 27.54
C LYS A 83 21.52 -4.60 28.66
N LYS A 84 20.28 -5.04 28.90
CA LYS A 84 19.95 -6.13 29.84
C LYS A 84 19.92 -7.49 29.14
N ASP A 85 19.44 -7.54 27.90
CA ASP A 85 19.49 -8.74 27.05
C ASP A 85 20.11 -8.44 25.68
N LEU A 86 21.40 -8.11 25.72
CA LEU A 86 22.21 -7.84 24.53
C LEU A 86 22.35 -9.09 23.64
N LYS A 87 22.13 -10.29 24.19
CA LYS A 87 22.10 -11.55 23.42
C LYS A 87 20.86 -11.58 22.53
N LEU A 88 19.66 -11.41 23.09
CA LEU A 88 18.41 -11.39 22.33
C LEU A 88 18.36 -10.22 21.33
N TYR A 89 18.93 -9.06 21.70
CA TYR A 89 19.09 -7.92 20.78
C TYR A 89 19.95 -8.30 19.55
N ASN A 90 21.11 -8.91 19.78
CA ASN A 90 22.02 -9.32 18.70
C ASN A 90 21.47 -10.48 17.87
N GLU A 91 20.77 -11.43 18.48
CA GLU A 91 20.13 -12.55 17.77
C GLU A 91 19.00 -12.04 16.84
N TYR A 92 18.20 -11.06 17.29
CA TYR A 92 17.13 -10.49 16.48
C TYR A 92 17.64 -9.64 15.29
N TRP A 93 18.61 -8.75 15.52
CA TRP A 93 19.06 -7.80 14.50
C TRP A 93 20.26 -8.28 13.67
N GLY A 94 21.12 -9.12 14.23
CA GLY A 94 22.33 -9.63 13.57
C GLY A 94 22.10 -10.83 12.63
N THR A 95 20.89 -11.39 12.60
CA THR A 95 20.57 -12.55 11.76
C THR A 95 20.43 -12.17 10.28
N GLY A 96 21.52 -12.28 9.53
CA GLY A 96 21.56 -12.09 8.08
C GLY A 96 21.17 -10.66 7.67
N ASP A 97 20.12 -10.51 6.85
CA ASP A 97 19.68 -9.20 6.35
C ASP A 97 18.58 -8.57 7.24
N ALA A 98 18.44 -8.97 8.52
CA ALA A 98 17.28 -8.64 9.37
C ALA A 98 16.98 -7.13 9.52
N ILE A 99 17.99 -6.28 9.71
CA ILE A 99 17.84 -4.82 9.75
C ILE A 99 17.27 -4.32 8.42
N THR A 100 17.93 -4.64 7.30
CA THR A 100 17.51 -4.23 5.95
C THR A 100 16.10 -4.71 5.61
N LYS A 101 15.75 -5.96 5.96
CA LYS A 101 14.42 -6.53 5.75
C LYS A 101 13.35 -5.71 6.47
N ASN A 102 13.57 -5.37 7.75
CA ASN A 102 12.65 -4.54 8.52
C ASN A 102 12.56 -3.10 8.00
N LEU A 103 13.70 -2.47 7.72
CA LEU A 103 13.73 -1.10 7.19
C LEU A 103 13.09 -0.99 5.79
N MET A 104 13.00 -2.09 5.04
CA MET A 104 12.25 -2.18 3.78
C MET A 104 10.76 -2.50 3.98
N SER A 105 10.40 -3.46 4.83
CA SER A 105 9.00 -3.90 4.99
C SER A 105 8.14 -2.96 5.83
N ASN A 106 8.74 -2.26 6.79
CA ASN A 106 8.00 -1.61 7.85
C ASN A 106 7.51 -0.20 7.48
N PRO A 107 8.27 0.67 6.77
CA PRO A 107 7.74 1.94 6.28
C PRO A 107 6.48 1.84 5.41
N PRO A 108 6.43 1.02 4.32
CA PRO A 108 5.21 0.82 3.56
C PRO A 108 4.07 0.22 4.40
N ARG A 109 4.38 -0.67 5.36
CA ARG A 109 3.37 -1.22 6.28
C ARG A 109 2.71 -0.12 7.10
N TYR A 110 3.46 0.78 7.73
CA TYR A 110 2.88 1.80 8.59
C TYR A 110 2.18 2.91 7.81
N LEU A 111 2.69 3.29 6.64
CA LEU A 111 2.03 4.27 5.76
C LEU A 111 0.62 3.80 5.34
N ARG A 112 0.44 2.50 5.06
CA ARG A 112 -0.89 1.93 4.72
C ARG A 112 -1.90 1.89 5.88
N VAL A 113 -1.45 2.10 7.14
CA VAL A 113 -2.34 2.13 8.32
C VAL A 113 -3.16 3.42 8.38
N SER A 114 -2.67 4.52 7.81
CA SER A 114 -3.46 5.76 7.68
C SER A 114 -2.94 6.72 6.61
N ASP A 115 -3.85 7.28 5.83
CA ASP A 115 -3.61 8.43 4.94
C ASP A 115 -3.48 9.77 5.71
N SER A 116 -3.25 9.71 7.02
CA SER A 116 -2.62 10.79 7.79
C SER A 116 -1.09 10.77 7.68
N PHE A 117 -0.46 9.65 7.28
CA PHE A 117 0.98 9.53 7.19
C PHE A 117 1.50 9.79 5.78
N ASN A 118 2.34 10.83 5.68
CA ASN A 118 3.03 11.21 4.45
C ASN A 118 4.50 10.77 4.48
N LYS A 119 5.06 10.46 5.66
CA LYS A 119 6.46 10.08 5.85
C LYS A 119 6.64 9.13 7.03
N VAL A 120 7.60 8.23 6.93
CA VAL A 120 8.08 7.38 8.03
C VAL A 120 9.57 7.61 8.23
N HIS A 121 9.99 7.67 9.50
CA HIS A 121 11.37 7.56 9.92
C HIS A 121 11.53 6.36 10.88
N ILE A 122 12.54 5.51 10.65
CA ILE A 122 12.90 4.41 11.55
C ILE A 122 14.40 4.47 11.84
N GLU A 123 14.78 4.31 13.10
CA GLU A 123 16.16 4.31 13.60
C GLU A 123 16.46 3.02 14.40
N VAL A 124 17.48 2.26 13.98
CA VAL A 124 17.96 1.02 14.61
C VAL A 124 19.45 1.14 14.96
N PRO A 125 19.84 1.22 16.26
CA PRO A 125 21.22 1.30 16.69
C PRO A 125 21.82 -0.09 16.96
N PHE A 126 22.69 -0.58 16.06
CA PHE A 126 23.23 -1.94 16.11
C PHE A 126 24.76 -1.94 15.96
N GLN A 127 25.46 -2.61 16.88
CA GLN A 127 26.92 -2.81 16.87
C GLN A 127 27.74 -1.51 16.65
N GLY A 128 27.43 -0.46 17.44
CA GLY A 128 28.14 0.82 17.35
C GLY A 128 27.93 1.57 16.04
N LYS A 129 26.82 1.30 15.35
CA LYS A 129 26.35 2.02 14.16
C LYS A 129 24.86 2.31 14.27
N LYS A 130 24.43 3.37 13.62
CA LYS A 130 23.01 3.69 13.45
C LYS A 130 22.57 3.42 12.02
N TYR A 131 21.54 2.59 11.88
CA TYR A 131 20.85 2.32 10.62
C TYR A 131 19.54 3.11 10.61
N THR A 132 19.35 3.96 9.60
CA THR A 132 18.13 4.77 9.47
C THR A 132 17.50 4.64 8.10
N VAL A 133 16.17 4.72 8.06
CA VAL A 133 15.41 5.01 6.83
C VAL A 133 14.52 6.22 7.08
N THR A 134 14.43 7.11 6.10
CA THR A 134 13.48 8.23 6.10
C THR A 134 12.89 8.29 4.71
N ILE A 135 11.60 7.97 4.58
CA ILE A 135 10.96 7.79 3.27
C ILE A 135 9.51 8.29 3.30
N THR A 136 9.10 8.97 2.23
CA THR A 136 7.73 9.47 2.04
C THR A 136 6.82 8.41 1.44
N ARG A 137 5.51 8.65 1.51
CA ARG A 137 4.50 7.87 0.78
C ARG A 137 4.82 7.80 -0.71
N THR A 138 5.11 8.94 -1.35
CA THR A 138 5.35 9.01 -2.79
C THR A 138 6.62 8.24 -3.21
N GLU A 139 7.69 8.30 -2.43
CA GLU A 139 8.90 7.49 -2.68
C GLU A 139 8.64 5.99 -2.54
N VAL A 140 7.85 5.59 -1.53
CA VAL A 140 7.40 4.20 -1.35
C VAL A 140 6.54 3.74 -2.53
N GLU A 141 5.47 4.48 -2.85
CA GLU A 141 4.53 4.13 -3.91
C GLU A 141 5.21 4.04 -5.28
N HIS A 142 6.18 4.93 -5.54
CA HIS A 142 7.03 4.88 -6.72
C HIS A 142 7.97 3.67 -6.73
N TYR A 143 8.68 3.36 -5.62
CA TYR A 143 9.64 2.25 -5.57
C TYR A 143 8.97 0.87 -5.71
N PHE A 144 7.81 0.67 -5.06
CA PHE A 144 7.08 -0.60 -5.10
C PHE A 144 6.09 -0.68 -6.28
N GLY A 145 5.88 0.41 -7.04
CA GLY A 145 4.99 0.44 -8.21
C GLY A 145 3.50 0.30 -7.88
N VAL A 146 3.08 0.68 -6.67
CA VAL A 146 1.70 0.50 -6.16
C VAL A 146 1.26 1.68 -5.31
N LYS A 147 -0.04 2.03 -5.32
CA LYS A 147 -0.59 2.95 -4.31
C LYS A 147 -0.84 2.18 -3.01
N LEU A 148 -0.54 2.77 -1.85
CA LEU A 148 -0.73 2.11 -0.56
C LEU A 148 -2.21 1.91 -0.18
N SER A 149 -3.09 2.77 -0.71
CA SER A 149 -4.55 2.59 -0.64
C SER A 149 -5.07 1.37 -1.43
N GLU A 150 -4.26 0.78 -2.31
CA GLU A 150 -4.59 -0.42 -3.09
C GLU A 150 -3.93 -1.71 -2.53
N VAL A 151 -3.39 -1.64 -1.30
CA VAL A 151 -2.76 -2.76 -0.54
C VAL A 151 -3.13 -2.76 0.95
N THR A 152 -4.39 -2.44 1.27
CA THR A 152 -4.97 -2.64 2.61
C THR A 152 -5.00 -4.11 3.01
N GLU A 153 -5.43 -4.97 2.09
CA GLU A 153 -5.62 -6.40 2.35
C GLU A 153 -4.31 -7.17 2.45
N ASN A 154 -4.23 -8.10 3.40
CA ASN A 154 -3.02 -8.89 3.64
C ASN A 154 -2.57 -9.70 2.41
N ASN A 155 -3.51 -10.21 1.60
CA ASN A 155 -3.17 -10.93 0.36
C ASN A 155 -2.56 -10.01 -0.71
N ALA A 156 -3.05 -8.77 -0.82
CA ALA A 156 -2.50 -7.75 -1.72
C ALA A 156 -1.14 -7.25 -1.23
N TRP A 157 -0.99 -7.04 0.09
CA TRP A 157 0.28 -6.73 0.74
C TRP A 157 1.35 -7.80 0.51
N ILE A 158 1.01 -9.08 0.66
CA ILE A 158 1.94 -10.20 0.46
C ILE A 158 2.38 -10.27 -1.01
N SER A 159 1.42 -10.40 -1.92
CA SER A 159 1.69 -10.61 -3.36
C SER A 159 2.32 -9.42 -4.08
N LYS A 160 2.02 -8.17 -3.69
CA LYS A 160 2.56 -6.97 -4.36
C LYS A 160 3.84 -6.42 -3.71
N ILE A 161 4.07 -6.66 -2.40
CA ILE A 161 5.21 -6.06 -1.66
C ILE A 161 6.12 -7.11 -1.03
N ILE A 162 5.58 -8.08 -0.28
CA ILE A 162 6.44 -9.01 0.49
C ILE A 162 7.21 -9.96 -0.43
N ASP A 163 6.51 -10.68 -1.29
CA ASP A 163 7.11 -11.75 -2.09
C ASP A 163 8.05 -11.21 -3.18
N PRO A 164 7.64 -10.25 -4.05
CA PRO A 164 8.53 -9.74 -5.11
C PRO A 164 9.71 -8.90 -4.59
N PHE A 165 9.59 -8.22 -3.44
CA PHE A 165 10.62 -7.29 -2.95
C PHE A 165 11.24 -7.69 -1.61
N VAL A 166 10.45 -7.88 -0.54
CA VAL A 166 11.00 -8.04 0.82
C VAL A 166 11.71 -9.39 1.00
N TYR A 167 11.23 -10.46 0.38
CA TYR A 167 11.90 -11.78 0.38
C TYR A 167 13.04 -11.89 -0.65
N ASN A 168 13.00 -11.14 -1.74
CA ASN A 168 14.11 -11.05 -2.69
C ASN A 168 15.34 -10.34 -2.07
N LYS A 169 16.51 -11.02 -2.05
CA LYS A 169 17.74 -10.46 -1.46
C LYS A 169 18.34 -9.31 -2.26
N GLU A 170 18.25 -9.36 -3.58
CA GLU A 170 18.76 -8.32 -4.47
C GLU A 170 17.94 -7.05 -4.32
N LYS A 171 16.60 -7.16 -4.24
CA LYS A 171 15.71 -6.02 -3.98
C LYS A 171 15.86 -5.41 -2.58
N ARG A 172 16.23 -6.21 -1.56
CA ARG A 172 16.71 -5.67 -0.28
C ARG A 172 18.01 -4.87 -0.42
N ALA A 173 18.96 -5.35 -1.23
CA ALA A 173 20.25 -4.68 -1.44
C ALA A 173 20.15 -3.41 -2.30
N GLU A 174 19.27 -3.38 -3.30
CA GLU A 174 18.90 -2.18 -4.07
C GLU A 174 18.29 -1.12 -3.14
N TYR A 175 17.25 -1.48 -2.38
CA TYR A 175 16.59 -0.59 -1.42
C TYR A 175 17.57 -0.03 -0.37
N ALA A 176 18.46 -0.87 0.15
CA ALA A 176 19.47 -0.45 1.12
C ALA A 176 20.38 0.66 0.58
N LYS A 177 20.88 0.51 -0.65
CA LYS A 177 21.74 1.51 -1.31
C LYS A 177 21.02 2.84 -1.55
N GLN A 178 19.71 2.81 -1.77
CA GLN A 178 18.92 3.99 -2.11
C GLN A 178 18.38 4.75 -0.89
N PHE A 179 17.91 4.04 0.15
CA PHE A 179 17.15 4.65 1.24
C PHE A 179 17.72 4.45 2.65
N ILE A 180 18.59 3.45 2.87
CA ILE A 180 19.12 3.16 4.21
C ILE A 180 20.44 3.90 4.41
N LYS A 181 20.46 4.86 5.34
CA LYS A 181 21.67 5.57 5.75
C LYS A 181 22.27 4.91 6.98
N ILE A 182 23.55 4.59 6.90
CA ILE A 182 24.33 4.04 8.00
C ILE A 182 25.30 5.11 8.49
N THR A 183 25.24 5.46 9.77
CA THR A 183 26.21 6.34 10.44
C THR A 183 26.91 5.57 11.57
N PRO A 184 28.03 6.09 12.11
CA PRO A 184 28.36 5.90 13.52
C PRO A 184 27.16 6.27 14.43
#